data_AF-A0A7W0Y7A0-F1
#
_entry.id   AF-A0A7W0Y7A0-F1
#
_cell.length_a   1.000
_cell.length_b   1.000
_cell.length_c   1.000
_cell.angle_alpha   90.00
_cell.angle_beta   90.00
_cell.angle_gamma   90.00
#
_symmetry.space_group_name_H-M   'P 1'
#
loop_
_entity.id
_entity.type
_entity.pdbx_description
1 polymer ?
#
loop_
_entity_poly.entity_id
_entity_poly.type
_entity_poly.pdbx_seq_one_letter_code
_entity_poly.pdbx_strand_id
1 'polypeptide(L)'
;MTPLERAKKVQTELASNLARVDRIAGLIAEQVAELTAKEQELAAKAPPPGAGSAGFGAGSADPQAQQAAAEQAQLQSMKQTMTRAEELRGQARTQLAVLQTALAGAKGGDPVAAAKTADATLLELRKLFFDVIEHLQELLREQSETKERTGIAGGEDEFTRASKLPNLVERQEGHGTMAKMITDALAQQADAAGKAGAQPSQPGQPSPADQAKALSAAAGEVRLAQNDMADAHGALTKAKTTTTQSISLDPATKSQTTAIEHLEKALQHLQPPPPKKNDDDKNDKQDQDKQDQQQPQPEPKQPEDDKQQQQGGPGQKARDEDAKRQKARQDQKSEPVDQDW
;
A
#
# COMPACT_ATOMS: atom_id res chain seq x y z
N MET A 1 -27.72 -2.20 -25.39
CA MET A 1 -26.79 -3.29 -25.74
C MET A 1 -27.57 -4.58 -25.92
N THR A 2 -27.55 -5.14 -27.12
CA THR A 2 -28.30 -6.35 -27.50
C THR A 2 -27.65 -7.61 -26.91
N PRO A 3 -28.37 -8.75 -26.81
CA PRO A 3 -27.79 -10.02 -26.36
C PRO A 3 -26.56 -10.46 -27.19
N LEU A 4 -26.61 -10.24 -28.51
CA LEU A 4 -25.50 -10.55 -29.42
C LEU A 4 -24.26 -9.67 -29.13
N GLU A 5 -24.47 -8.38 -28.89
CA GLU A 5 -23.39 -7.46 -28.51
C GLU A 5 -22.76 -7.86 -27.18
N ARG A 6 -23.58 -8.27 -26.19
CA ARG A 6 -23.08 -8.74 -24.90
C ARG A 6 -22.22 -9.99 -25.05
N ALA A 7 -22.67 -10.97 -25.83
CA ALA A 7 -21.92 -12.20 -26.10
C ALA A 7 -20.57 -11.92 -26.77
N LYS A 8 -20.55 -11.04 -27.78
CA LYS A 8 -19.30 -10.61 -28.45
C LYS A 8 -18.36 -9.90 -27.47
N LYS A 9 -18.87 -9.01 -26.62
CA LYS A 9 -18.05 -8.32 -25.61
C LYS A 9 -17.39 -9.33 -24.66
N VAL A 10 -18.15 -10.28 -24.13
CA VAL A 10 -17.62 -11.32 -23.22
C VAL A 10 -16.55 -12.16 -23.91
N GLN A 11 -16.75 -12.55 -25.18
CA GLN A 11 -15.73 -13.28 -25.93
C GLN A 11 -14.45 -12.47 -26.15
N THR A 12 -14.57 -11.17 -26.48
CA THR A 12 -13.41 -10.28 -26.64
C THR A 12 -12.65 -10.11 -25.33
N GLU A 13 -13.34 -9.91 -24.21
CA GLU A 13 -12.69 -9.79 -22.89
C GLU A 13 -12.01 -11.09 -22.47
N LEU A 14 -12.64 -12.24 -22.73
CA LEU A 14 -12.04 -13.55 -22.48
C LEU A 14 -10.75 -13.76 -23.30
N ALA A 15 -10.78 -13.46 -24.59
CA ALA A 15 -9.61 -13.56 -25.46
C ALA A 15 -8.48 -12.62 -24.99
N SER A 16 -8.83 -11.40 -24.57
CA SER A 16 -7.88 -10.44 -24.00
C SER A 16 -7.25 -10.97 -22.70
N ASN A 17 -8.04 -11.56 -21.80
CA ASN A 17 -7.55 -12.13 -20.55
C ASN A 17 -6.62 -13.32 -20.79
N LEU A 18 -6.94 -14.22 -21.73
CA LEU A 18 -6.04 -15.31 -22.14
C LEU A 18 -4.70 -14.76 -22.65
N ALA A 19 -4.72 -13.76 -23.54
CA ALA A 19 -3.51 -13.14 -24.06
C ALA A 19 -2.68 -12.41 -22.97
N ARG A 20 -3.33 -11.87 -21.93
CA ARG A 20 -2.63 -11.28 -20.77
C ARG A 20 -1.95 -12.34 -19.91
N VAL A 21 -2.65 -13.42 -19.58
CA VAL A 21 -2.10 -14.56 -18.81
C VAL A 21 -0.90 -15.18 -19.53
N ASP A 22 -0.89 -15.18 -20.86
CA ASP A 22 0.25 -15.67 -21.64
C ASP A 22 1.44 -14.72 -21.64
N ARG A 23 1.20 -13.40 -21.68
CA ARG A 23 2.27 -12.42 -21.50
C ARG A 23 2.89 -12.47 -20.11
N ILE A 24 2.08 -12.70 -19.06
CA ILE A 24 2.56 -12.88 -17.69
C ILE A 24 3.54 -14.06 -17.60
N ALA A 25 3.34 -15.13 -18.37
CA ALA A 25 4.27 -16.27 -18.41
C ALA A 25 5.68 -15.82 -18.84
N GLY A 26 5.78 -14.97 -19.87
CA GLY A 26 7.05 -14.43 -20.35
C GLY A 26 7.74 -13.57 -19.29
N LEU A 27 6.98 -12.70 -18.61
CA LEU A 27 7.51 -11.83 -17.55
C LEU A 27 7.98 -12.62 -16.33
N ILE A 28 7.24 -13.65 -15.92
CA ILE A 28 7.67 -14.54 -14.83
C ILE A 28 8.95 -15.28 -15.22
N ALA A 29 9.02 -15.81 -16.44
CA ALA A 29 10.21 -16.51 -16.92
C ALA A 29 11.45 -15.60 -16.96
N GLU A 30 11.28 -14.36 -17.44
CA GLU A 30 12.35 -13.34 -17.44
C GLU A 30 12.80 -13.02 -16.01
N GLN A 31 11.86 -12.77 -15.09
CA GLN A 31 12.19 -12.49 -13.69
C GLN A 31 12.89 -13.66 -12.99
N VAL A 32 12.48 -14.90 -13.27
CA VAL A 32 13.15 -16.11 -12.75
C VAL A 32 14.57 -16.23 -13.29
N ALA A 33 14.78 -15.90 -14.57
CA ALA A 33 16.12 -15.89 -15.17
C ALA A 33 17.02 -14.84 -14.50
N GLU A 34 16.51 -13.64 -14.26
CA GLU A 34 17.23 -12.58 -13.53
C GLU A 34 17.60 -13.01 -12.10
N LEU A 35 16.65 -13.58 -11.35
CA LEU A 35 16.89 -14.06 -9.99
C LEU A 35 17.92 -15.19 -9.95
N THR A 36 17.93 -16.05 -10.98
CA THR A 36 18.92 -17.12 -11.12
C THR A 36 20.30 -16.56 -11.45
N ALA A 37 20.40 -15.57 -12.34
CA ALA A 37 21.65 -14.90 -12.65
C ALA A 37 22.21 -14.19 -11.41
N LYS A 38 21.36 -13.51 -10.64
CA LYS A 38 21.76 -12.81 -9.40
C LYS A 38 22.24 -13.79 -8.33
N GLU A 39 21.60 -14.95 -8.20
CA GLU A 39 22.09 -16.03 -7.31
C GLU A 39 23.46 -16.56 -7.73
N GLN A 40 23.69 -16.75 -9.04
CA GLN A 40 25.00 -17.17 -9.55
C GLN A 40 26.08 -16.12 -9.29
N GLU A 41 25.76 -14.84 -9.42
CA GLU A 41 26.67 -13.75 -9.11
C GLU A 41 27.06 -13.72 -7.61
N LEU A 42 26.08 -13.90 -6.72
CA LEU A 42 26.31 -14.02 -5.27
C LEU A 42 27.17 -15.23 -4.93
N ALA A 43 26.91 -16.38 -5.56
CA ALA A 43 27.71 -17.58 -5.39
C ALA A 43 29.16 -17.39 -5.86
N ALA A 44 29.38 -16.64 -6.95
CA ALA A 44 30.71 -16.32 -7.47
C ALA A 44 31.47 -15.29 -6.60
N LYS A 45 30.76 -14.43 -5.88
CA LYS A 45 31.32 -13.45 -4.92
C LYS A 45 31.58 -14.04 -3.54
N ALA A 46 31.07 -15.23 -3.23
CA ALA A 46 31.32 -15.89 -1.95
C ALA A 46 32.79 -16.32 -1.83
N PRO A 47 33.46 -16.09 -0.68
CA PRO A 47 34.83 -16.55 -0.48
C PRO A 47 34.90 -18.09 -0.55
N PRO A 48 35.98 -18.66 -1.12
CA PRO A 48 36.10 -20.10 -1.27
C PRO A 48 36.09 -20.79 0.11
N PRO A 49 35.40 -21.94 0.26
CA PRO A 49 35.40 -22.70 1.49
C PRO A 49 36.83 -23.18 1.79
N GLY A 50 37.50 -22.53 2.74
CA GLY A 50 38.85 -22.89 3.20
C GLY A 50 39.88 -21.76 3.23
N ALA A 51 39.58 -20.56 2.71
CA ALA A 51 40.49 -19.42 2.80
C ALA A 51 40.15 -18.52 4.01
N GLY A 52 40.61 -18.91 5.20
CA GLY A 52 40.73 -17.98 6.34
C GLY A 52 39.78 -18.21 7.51
N SER A 53 40.03 -19.25 8.29
CA SER A 53 39.69 -19.26 9.72
C SER A 53 40.77 -20.04 10.47
N ALA A 54 41.96 -19.45 10.48
CA ALA A 54 43.04 -19.81 11.39
C ALA A 54 43.37 -18.55 12.20
N GLY A 55 42.60 -18.31 13.26
CA GLY A 55 42.96 -17.30 14.27
C GLY A 55 41.81 -16.49 14.83
N PHE A 56 41.45 -16.84 16.07
CA PHE A 56 40.90 -15.98 17.13
C PHE A 56 39.49 -15.38 16.99
N GLY A 57 38.65 -15.70 18.00
CA GLY A 57 37.59 -14.80 18.48
C GLY A 57 36.18 -15.33 18.28
N ALA A 58 35.65 -16.05 19.28
CA ALA A 58 34.21 -16.20 19.46
C ALA A 58 33.62 -14.81 19.76
N GLY A 59 32.80 -14.26 18.86
CA GLY A 59 31.98 -13.09 19.23
C GLY A 59 31.34 -12.28 18.11
N SER A 60 31.92 -12.23 16.90
CA SER A 60 31.39 -11.36 15.84
C SER A 60 31.25 -12.15 14.54
N ALA A 61 30.01 -12.51 14.18
CA ALA A 61 29.71 -12.93 12.82
C ALA A 61 30.15 -11.81 11.87
N ASP A 62 30.91 -12.16 10.83
CA ASP A 62 31.37 -11.21 9.82
C ASP A 62 30.14 -10.52 9.19
N PRO A 63 29.99 -9.18 9.29
CA PRO A 63 28.83 -8.46 8.75
C PRO A 63 28.59 -8.76 7.27
N GLN A 64 29.67 -9.06 6.54
CA GLN A 64 29.63 -9.39 5.12
C GLN A 64 29.00 -10.76 4.86
N ALA A 65 29.23 -11.75 5.74
CA ALA A 65 28.60 -13.06 5.66
C ALA A 65 27.10 -13.02 6.03
N GLN A 66 26.72 -12.18 6.99
CA GLN A 66 25.31 -11.96 7.33
C GLN A 66 24.54 -11.28 6.19
N GLN A 67 25.15 -10.29 5.54
CA GLN A 67 24.54 -9.61 4.41
C GLN A 67 24.33 -10.53 3.20
N ALA A 68 25.31 -11.40 2.90
CA ALA A 68 25.16 -12.41 1.85
C ALA A 68 24.03 -13.41 2.17
N ALA A 69 23.91 -13.85 3.43
CA ALA A 69 22.84 -14.76 3.86
C ALA A 69 21.45 -14.11 3.76
N ALA A 70 21.31 -12.83 4.12
CA ALA A 70 20.05 -12.09 3.99
C ALA A 70 19.66 -11.88 2.53
N GLU A 71 20.62 -11.52 1.66
CA GLU A 71 20.37 -11.36 0.23
C GLU A 71 20.00 -12.70 -0.44
N GLN A 72 20.61 -13.80 0.00
CA GLN A 72 20.24 -15.14 -0.43
C GLN A 72 18.84 -15.54 0.04
N ALA A 73 18.46 -15.22 1.28
CA ALA A 73 17.11 -15.46 1.79
C ALA A 73 16.05 -14.63 1.02
N GLN A 74 16.37 -13.37 0.68
CA GLN A 74 15.51 -12.52 -0.13
C GLN A 74 15.31 -13.09 -1.54
N LEU A 75 16.39 -13.56 -2.19
CA LEU A 75 16.31 -14.21 -3.50
C LEU A 75 15.44 -15.47 -3.47
N GLN A 76 15.59 -16.30 -2.43
CA GLN A 76 14.76 -17.49 -2.27
C GLN A 76 13.28 -17.13 -2.08
N SER A 77 12.98 -16.10 -1.29
CA SER A 77 11.61 -15.58 -1.14
C SER A 77 11.04 -15.12 -2.48
N MET A 78 11.78 -14.32 -3.25
CA MET A 78 11.34 -13.87 -4.58
C MET A 78 11.11 -15.03 -5.55
N LYS A 79 11.97 -16.06 -5.54
CA LYS A 79 11.77 -17.27 -6.35
C LYS A 79 10.51 -18.05 -5.95
N GLN A 80 10.20 -18.14 -4.66
CA GLN A 80 8.96 -18.76 -4.18
C GLN A 80 7.73 -17.98 -4.67
N THR A 81 7.77 -16.64 -4.61
CA THR A 81 6.70 -15.79 -5.17
C THR A 81 6.53 -16.00 -6.67
N MET A 82 7.62 -16.07 -7.44
CA MET A 82 7.56 -16.34 -8.89
C MET A 82 7.00 -17.73 -9.20
N THR A 83 7.37 -18.73 -8.40
CA THR A 83 6.82 -20.10 -8.52
C THR A 83 5.32 -20.11 -8.26
N ARG A 84 4.87 -19.42 -7.21
CA ARG A 84 3.45 -19.28 -6.89
C ARG A 84 2.69 -18.51 -7.97
N ALA A 85 3.31 -17.47 -8.54
CA ALA A 85 2.75 -16.73 -9.67
C ALA A 85 2.55 -17.61 -10.90
N GLU A 86 3.52 -18.47 -11.21
CA GLU A 86 3.42 -19.40 -12.34
C GLU A 86 2.32 -20.44 -12.13
N GLU A 87 2.17 -20.95 -10.91
CA GLU A 87 1.08 -21.85 -10.54
C GLU A 87 -0.29 -21.18 -10.72
N LEU A 88 -0.48 -19.98 -10.15
CA LEU A 88 -1.74 -19.23 -10.27
C LEU A 88 -2.04 -18.81 -11.70
N ARG A 89 -1.01 -18.47 -12.49
CA ARG A 89 -1.14 -18.21 -13.93
C ARG A 89 -1.64 -19.44 -14.68
N GLY A 90 -1.07 -20.61 -14.41
CA GLY A 90 -1.52 -21.88 -14.99
C GLY A 90 -2.96 -22.23 -14.63
N GLN A 91 -3.34 -22.02 -13.37
CA GLN A 91 -4.72 -22.18 -12.90
C GLN A 91 -5.67 -21.19 -13.61
N ALA A 92 -5.31 -19.90 -13.69
CA ALA A 92 -6.11 -18.88 -14.36
C ALA A 92 -6.34 -19.23 -15.84
N ARG A 93 -5.29 -19.69 -16.55
CA ARG A 93 -5.43 -20.15 -17.94
C ARG A 93 -6.42 -21.31 -18.06
N THR A 94 -6.35 -22.27 -17.15
CA THR A 94 -7.26 -23.42 -17.12
C THR A 94 -8.70 -22.99 -16.88
N GLN A 95 -8.94 -22.10 -15.90
CA GLN A 95 -10.29 -21.61 -15.60
C GLN A 95 -10.87 -20.76 -16.73
N LEU A 96 -10.05 -19.96 -17.42
CA LEU A 96 -10.48 -19.22 -18.60
C LEU A 96 -10.86 -20.15 -19.76
N ALA A 97 -10.16 -21.27 -19.95
CA ALA A 97 -10.52 -22.28 -20.94
C ALA A 97 -11.85 -23.01 -20.60
N VAL A 98 -12.10 -23.26 -19.31
CA VAL A 98 -13.39 -23.78 -18.83
C VAL A 98 -14.51 -22.79 -19.12
N LEU A 99 -14.30 -21.51 -18.79
CA LEU A 99 -15.24 -20.43 -19.11
C LEU A 99 -15.52 -20.34 -20.63
N GLN A 100 -14.48 -20.44 -21.46
CA GLN A 100 -14.62 -20.47 -22.92
C GLN A 100 -15.53 -21.61 -23.39
N THR A 101 -15.34 -22.79 -22.82
CA THR A 101 -16.15 -23.98 -23.15
C THR A 101 -17.60 -23.83 -22.68
N ALA A 102 -17.82 -23.25 -21.51
CA ALA A 102 -19.15 -22.97 -20.98
C ALA A 102 -19.90 -21.94 -21.86
N LEU A 103 -19.22 -20.87 -22.30
CA LEU A 103 -19.78 -19.87 -23.20
C LEU A 103 -20.08 -20.40 -24.61
N ALA A 104 -19.38 -21.43 -25.06
CA ALA A 104 -19.65 -22.10 -26.33
C ALA A 104 -20.87 -23.04 -26.28
N GLY A 105 -21.50 -23.21 -25.11
CA GLY A 105 -22.66 -24.09 -24.94
C GLY A 105 -22.35 -25.59 -25.08
N ALA A 106 -21.05 -25.97 -25.12
CA ALA A 106 -20.62 -27.30 -25.52
C ALA A 106 -20.94 -28.42 -24.50
N LYS A 107 -21.32 -28.08 -23.25
CA LYS A 107 -21.55 -29.07 -22.17
C LYS A 107 -22.59 -28.68 -21.09
N GLY A 108 -23.54 -27.80 -21.37
CA GLY A 108 -24.56 -27.41 -20.37
C GLY A 108 -24.01 -26.83 -19.06
N GLY A 109 -22.75 -26.38 -19.06
CA GLY A 109 -22.10 -25.79 -17.89
C GLY A 109 -22.59 -24.37 -17.65
N ASP A 110 -22.66 -23.97 -16.38
CA ASP A 110 -23.03 -22.61 -15.98
C ASP A 110 -21.86 -21.64 -16.24
N PRO A 111 -21.97 -20.74 -17.24
CA PRO A 111 -20.91 -19.78 -17.55
C PRO A 111 -20.69 -18.78 -16.41
N VAL A 112 -21.68 -18.53 -15.55
CA VAL A 112 -21.55 -17.61 -14.42
C VAL A 112 -20.66 -18.21 -13.34
N ALA A 113 -20.88 -19.47 -12.98
CA ALA A 113 -20.03 -20.17 -12.03
C ALA A 113 -18.56 -20.24 -12.53
N ALA A 114 -18.36 -20.61 -13.80
CA ALA A 114 -17.02 -20.65 -14.40
C ALA A 114 -16.34 -19.27 -14.42
N ALA A 115 -17.11 -18.20 -14.69
CA ALA A 115 -16.59 -16.83 -14.67
C ALA A 115 -16.15 -16.42 -13.26
N LYS A 116 -16.92 -16.74 -12.23
CA LYS A 116 -16.55 -16.45 -10.83
C LYS A 116 -15.25 -17.15 -10.44
N THR A 117 -15.08 -18.42 -10.81
CA THR A 117 -13.85 -19.16 -10.51
C THR A 117 -12.64 -18.56 -11.24
N ALA A 118 -12.78 -18.23 -12.53
CA ALA A 118 -11.71 -17.59 -13.28
C ALA A 118 -11.33 -16.21 -12.72
N ASP A 119 -12.31 -15.41 -12.32
CA ASP A 119 -12.11 -14.09 -11.73
C ASP A 119 -11.36 -14.18 -10.39
N ALA A 120 -11.75 -15.12 -9.52
CA ALA A 120 -11.07 -15.36 -8.25
C ALA A 120 -9.58 -15.68 -8.44
N THR A 121 -9.24 -16.58 -9.39
CA THR A 121 -7.84 -16.95 -9.66
C THR A 121 -7.06 -15.80 -10.30
N LEU A 122 -7.66 -15.03 -11.21
CA LEU A 122 -7.02 -13.85 -11.80
C LEU A 122 -6.74 -12.77 -10.75
N LEU A 123 -7.64 -12.62 -9.78
CA LEU A 123 -7.50 -11.70 -8.68
C LEU A 123 -6.38 -12.14 -7.71
N GLU A 124 -6.26 -13.45 -7.41
CA GLU A 124 -5.09 -13.99 -6.68
C GLU A 124 -3.77 -13.78 -7.43
N LEU A 125 -3.75 -14.02 -8.75
CA LEU A 125 -2.56 -13.79 -9.56
C LEU A 125 -2.15 -12.32 -9.52
N ARG A 126 -3.10 -11.40 -9.72
CA ARG A 126 -2.88 -9.96 -9.68
C ARG A 126 -2.33 -9.51 -8.32
N LYS A 127 -2.78 -10.16 -7.25
CA LYS A 127 -2.36 -9.88 -5.87
C LYS A 127 -0.91 -10.18 -5.56
N LEU A 128 -0.28 -11.09 -6.32
CA LEU A 128 1.16 -11.35 -6.17
C LEU A 128 2.03 -10.20 -6.70
N PHE A 129 1.47 -9.30 -7.51
CA PHE A 129 2.23 -8.28 -8.23
C PHE A 129 1.93 -6.85 -7.79
N PHE A 130 0.92 -6.63 -6.95
CA PHE A 130 0.68 -5.33 -6.33
C PHE A 130 1.33 -5.27 -4.96
N ASP A 131 1.86 -4.11 -4.62
CA ASP A 131 2.35 -3.86 -3.26
C ASP A 131 1.17 -3.96 -2.28
N VAL A 132 1.41 -4.52 -1.10
CA VAL A 132 0.40 -4.68 -0.06
C VAL A 132 -0.27 -3.35 0.30
N ILE A 133 0.48 -2.25 0.16
CA ILE A 133 -0.01 -0.88 0.34
C ILE A 133 -1.09 -0.52 -0.70
N GLU A 134 -0.91 -0.87 -1.97
CA GLU A 134 -1.89 -0.57 -3.02
C GLU A 134 -3.18 -1.36 -2.81
N HIS A 135 -3.08 -2.62 -2.38
CA HIS A 135 -4.26 -3.41 -2.01
C HIS A 135 -5.01 -2.84 -0.80
N LEU A 136 -4.27 -2.34 0.18
CA LEU A 136 -4.87 -1.71 1.34
C LEU A 136 -5.56 -0.38 0.98
N GLN A 137 -4.97 0.41 0.07
CA GLN A 137 -5.58 1.64 -0.45
C GLN A 137 -6.84 1.34 -1.28
N GLU A 138 -6.82 0.32 -2.13
CA GLU A 138 -8.01 -0.07 -2.90
C GLU A 138 -9.12 -0.57 -1.97
N LEU A 139 -8.79 -1.43 -0.98
CA LEU A 139 -9.76 -1.88 0.02
C LEU A 139 -10.40 -0.70 0.77
N LEU A 140 -9.59 0.29 1.17
CA LEU A 140 -10.08 1.51 1.83
C LEU A 140 -11.05 2.28 0.93
N ARG A 141 -10.73 2.42 -0.36
CA ARG A 141 -11.58 3.10 -1.35
C ARG A 141 -12.91 2.36 -1.56
N GLU A 142 -12.85 1.06 -1.79
CA GLU A 142 -14.03 0.21 -2.02
C GLU A 142 -14.94 0.14 -0.78
N GLN A 143 -14.34 0.06 0.41
CA GLN A 143 -15.07 0.09 1.68
C GLN A 143 -15.75 1.43 1.90
N SER A 144 -15.09 2.55 1.58
CA SER A 144 -15.68 3.89 1.67
C SER A 144 -16.86 4.07 0.71
N GLU A 145 -16.74 3.62 -0.54
CA GLU A 145 -17.83 3.64 -1.52
C GLU A 145 -19.02 2.77 -1.05
N THR A 146 -18.74 1.60 -0.47
CA THR A 146 -19.78 0.70 0.01
C THR A 146 -20.49 1.25 1.24
N LYS A 147 -19.76 1.95 2.12
CA LYS A 147 -20.35 2.70 3.24
C LYS A 147 -21.30 3.78 2.73
N GLU A 148 -20.87 4.58 1.76
CA GLU A 148 -21.71 5.63 1.17
C GLU A 148 -23.00 5.04 0.57
N ARG A 149 -22.88 3.98 -0.22
CA ARG A 149 -24.03 3.27 -0.80
C ARG A 149 -24.96 2.68 0.25
N THR A 150 -24.40 2.16 1.35
CA THR A 150 -25.18 1.65 2.49
C THR A 150 -25.93 2.79 3.18
N GLY A 151 -25.29 3.95 3.36
CA GLY A 151 -25.94 5.16 3.89
C GLY A 151 -27.09 5.64 3.00
N ILE A 152 -26.88 5.69 1.68
CA ILE A 152 -27.94 6.05 0.71
C ILE A 152 -29.11 5.07 0.82
N ALA A 153 -28.84 3.75 0.80
CA ALA A 153 -29.87 2.74 0.94
C ALA A 153 -30.62 2.81 2.28
N GLY A 154 -29.94 3.24 3.34
CA GLY A 154 -30.53 3.44 4.67
C GLY A 154 -31.57 4.58 4.71
N GLY A 155 -31.45 5.58 3.84
CA GLY A 155 -32.41 6.67 3.70
C GLY A 155 -33.60 6.38 2.77
N GLU A 156 -33.56 5.27 2.05
CA GLU A 156 -34.62 4.88 1.10
C GLU A 156 -35.75 4.09 1.75
N ASP A 157 -36.91 4.05 1.09
CA ASP A 157 -38.02 3.19 1.48
C ASP A 157 -37.65 1.70 1.29
N GLU A 158 -38.38 0.82 1.98
CA GLU A 158 -38.08 -0.61 2.01
C GLU A 158 -38.08 -1.26 0.61
N PHE A 159 -39.00 -0.84 -0.27
CA PHE A 159 -39.11 -1.42 -1.61
C PHE A 159 -37.89 -1.08 -2.47
N THR A 160 -37.47 0.19 -2.46
CA THR A 160 -36.26 0.64 -3.17
C THR A 160 -35.00 0.01 -2.57
N ARG A 161 -34.89 0.02 -1.23
CA ARG A 161 -33.75 -0.53 -0.49
C ARG A 161 -33.55 -2.03 -0.75
N ALA A 162 -34.62 -2.81 -0.75
CA ALA A 162 -34.57 -4.27 -0.90
C ALA A 162 -33.84 -4.70 -2.19
N SER A 163 -33.98 -3.93 -3.27
CA SER A 163 -33.29 -4.21 -4.55
C SER A 163 -31.77 -4.04 -4.50
N LYS A 164 -31.25 -3.23 -3.56
CA LYS A 164 -29.82 -2.90 -3.44
C LYS A 164 -29.07 -3.80 -2.47
N LEU A 165 -29.76 -4.34 -1.46
CA LEU A 165 -29.17 -5.15 -0.40
C LEU A 165 -28.35 -6.34 -0.91
N PRO A 166 -28.77 -7.11 -1.94
CA PRO A 166 -27.96 -8.22 -2.46
C PRO A 166 -26.56 -7.79 -2.90
N ASN A 167 -26.44 -6.66 -3.62
CA ASN A 167 -25.15 -6.17 -4.09
C ASN A 167 -24.29 -5.63 -2.93
N LEU A 168 -24.90 -4.98 -1.94
CA LEU A 168 -24.16 -4.50 -0.76
C LEU A 168 -23.58 -5.66 0.06
N VAL A 169 -24.34 -6.75 0.23
CA VAL A 169 -23.87 -7.97 0.89
C VAL A 169 -22.68 -8.58 0.14
N GLU A 170 -22.81 -8.78 -1.17
CA GLU A 170 -21.73 -9.34 -2.00
C GLU A 170 -20.45 -8.48 -1.95
N ARG A 171 -20.57 -7.15 -2.01
CA ARG A 171 -19.41 -6.25 -1.89
C ARG A 171 -18.73 -6.38 -0.53
N GLN A 172 -19.51 -6.37 0.55
CA GLN A 172 -18.96 -6.47 1.90
C GLN A 172 -18.26 -7.82 2.15
N GLU A 173 -18.77 -8.91 1.58
CA GLU A 173 -18.10 -10.22 1.58
C GLU A 173 -16.76 -10.19 0.83
N GLY A 174 -16.73 -9.55 -0.35
CA GLY A 174 -15.51 -9.34 -1.12
C GLY A 174 -14.44 -8.59 -0.35
N HIS A 175 -14.83 -7.53 0.38
CA HIS A 175 -13.92 -6.76 1.23
C HIS A 175 -13.31 -7.60 2.35
N GLY A 176 -14.13 -8.42 3.04
CA GLY A 176 -13.63 -9.33 4.09
C GLY A 176 -12.61 -10.33 3.55
N THR A 177 -12.83 -10.85 2.35
CA THR A 177 -11.86 -11.73 1.66
C THR A 177 -10.56 -11.00 1.34
N MET A 178 -10.63 -9.76 0.86
CA MET A 178 -9.45 -8.94 0.59
C MET A 178 -8.67 -8.59 1.87
N ALA A 179 -9.36 -8.19 2.93
CA ALA A 179 -8.76 -7.86 4.23
C ALA A 179 -7.99 -9.04 4.83
N LYS A 180 -8.56 -10.25 4.76
CA LYS A 180 -7.89 -11.47 5.21
C LYS A 180 -6.58 -11.69 4.47
N MET A 181 -6.59 -11.56 3.15
CA MET A 181 -5.40 -11.77 2.34
C MET A 181 -4.30 -10.74 2.62
N ILE A 182 -4.67 -9.46 2.79
CA ILE A 182 -3.74 -8.40 3.19
C ILE A 182 -3.13 -8.72 4.56
N THR A 183 -3.95 -9.17 5.51
CA THR A 183 -3.49 -9.58 6.84
C THR A 183 -2.46 -10.71 6.75
N ASP A 184 -2.75 -11.75 5.96
CA ASP A 184 -1.86 -12.90 5.79
C ASP A 184 -0.54 -12.49 5.11
N ALA A 185 -0.60 -11.62 4.10
CA ALA A 185 0.58 -11.09 3.42
C ALA A 185 1.46 -10.23 4.36
N LEU A 186 0.84 -9.33 5.14
CA LEU A 186 1.56 -8.49 6.11
C LEU A 186 2.21 -9.35 7.20
N ALA A 187 1.54 -10.39 7.68
CA ALA A 187 2.11 -11.32 8.66
C ALA A 187 3.33 -12.07 8.08
N GLN A 188 3.23 -12.57 6.84
CA GLN A 188 4.37 -13.23 6.17
C GLN A 188 5.55 -12.27 5.98
N GLN A 189 5.29 -11.02 5.59
CA GLN A 189 6.33 -10.01 5.46
C GLN A 189 6.95 -9.66 6.83
N ALA A 190 6.14 -9.55 7.89
CA ALA A 190 6.62 -9.31 9.25
C ALA A 190 7.54 -10.44 9.74
N ASP A 191 7.14 -11.70 9.52
CA ASP A 191 7.94 -12.88 9.88
C ASP A 191 9.26 -12.94 9.09
N ALA A 192 9.20 -12.62 7.78
CA ALA A 192 10.40 -12.56 6.95
C ALA A 192 11.37 -11.46 7.41
N ALA A 193 10.85 -10.26 7.72
CA ALA A 193 11.63 -9.15 8.24
C ALA A 193 12.24 -9.47 9.62
N GLY A 194 11.49 -10.15 10.49
CA GLY A 194 11.97 -10.60 11.80
C GLY A 194 13.12 -11.62 11.70
N LYS A 195 13.07 -12.51 10.72
CA LYS A 195 14.14 -13.50 10.45
C LYS A 195 15.41 -12.88 9.84
N ALA A 196 15.29 -11.74 9.17
CA ALA A 196 16.43 -10.97 8.67
C ALA A 196 17.19 -10.20 9.79
N GLY A 197 16.75 -10.32 11.05
CA GLY A 197 17.27 -9.64 12.23
C GLY A 197 18.70 -10.04 12.61
N ALA A 198 19.68 -9.48 11.90
CA ALA A 198 21.06 -9.29 12.38
C ALA A 198 21.84 -8.25 11.56
N GLN A 199 21.29 -7.71 10.48
CA GLN A 199 22.04 -6.84 9.59
C GLN A 199 22.02 -5.39 10.08
N PRO A 200 23.18 -4.70 10.18
CA PRO A 200 23.22 -3.29 10.53
C PRO A 200 22.46 -2.47 9.49
N SER A 201 21.48 -1.70 9.95
CA SER A 201 20.68 -0.81 9.12
C SER A 201 21.58 0.23 8.44
N GLN A 202 21.38 0.49 7.15
CA GLN A 202 22.00 1.65 6.50
C GLN A 202 21.48 2.94 7.15
N PRO A 203 22.31 4.00 7.26
CA PRO A 203 21.88 5.29 7.78
C PRO A 203 20.67 5.81 6.98
N GLY A 204 19.54 6.03 7.65
CA GLY A 204 18.32 6.56 7.04
C GLY A 204 17.26 5.52 6.62
N GLN A 205 17.52 4.21 6.76
CA GLN A 205 16.50 3.17 6.60
C GLN A 205 16.02 2.62 7.96
N PRO A 206 14.72 2.31 8.10
CA PRO A 206 14.21 1.63 9.29
C PRO A 206 14.91 0.27 9.45
N SER A 207 15.21 -0.10 10.70
CA SER A 207 15.84 -1.40 10.95
C SER A 207 14.89 -2.54 10.55
N PRO A 208 15.41 -3.73 10.19
CA PRO A 208 14.56 -4.89 9.92
C PRO A 208 13.59 -5.21 11.07
N ALA A 209 14.01 -4.95 12.32
CA ALA A 209 13.16 -5.13 13.50
C ALA A 209 12.02 -4.08 13.58
N ASP A 210 12.31 -2.82 13.27
CA ASP A 210 11.29 -1.77 13.19
C ASP A 210 10.30 -2.03 12.05
N GLN A 211 10.81 -2.51 10.91
CA GLN A 211 9.99 -2.91 9.76
C GLN A 211 9.08 -4.09 10.11
N ALA A 212 9.61 -5.14 10.75
CA ALA A 212 8.81 -6.27 11.22
C ALA A 212 7.71 -5.83 12.20
N LYS A 213 8.03 -4.91 13.13
CA LYS A 213 7.06 -4.35 14.07
C LYS A 213 5.97 -3.53 13.36
N ALA A 214 6.34 -2.69 12.40
CA ALA A 214 5.41 -1.91 11.60
C ALA A 214 4.46 -2.80 10.79
N LEU A 215 4.99 -3.82 10.11
CA LEU A 215 4.21 -4.81 9.36
C LEU A 215 3.26 -5.60 10.26
N SER A 216 3.72 -6.04 11.44
CA SER A 216 2.89 -6.74 12.41
C SER A 216 1.79 -5.84 12.99
N ALA A 217 2.07 -4.56 13.23
CA ALA A 217 1.07 -3.60 13.69
C ALA A 217 0.00 -3.36 12.61
N ALA A 218 0.43 -3.15 11.36
CA ALA A 218 -0.47 -3.03 10.21
C ALA A 218 -1.36 -4.28 10.06
N ALA A 219 -0.79 -5.49 10.19
CA ALA A 219 -1.56 -6.73 10.14
C ALA A 219 -2.63 -6.80 11.25
N GLY A 220 -2.30 -6.32 12.46
CA GLY A 220 -3.23 -6.24 13.57
C GLY A 220 -4.43 -5.33 13.28
N GLU A 221 -4.16 -4.14 12.76
CA GLU A 221 -5.20 -3.18 12.36
C GLU A 221 -6.08 -3.71 11.22
N VAL A 222 -5.50 -4.34 10.17
CA VAL A 222 -6.30 -4.94 9.08
C VAL A 222 -7.19 -6.08 9.59
N ARG A 223 -6.72 -6.86 10.57
CA ARG A 223 -7.55 -7.91 11.20
C ARG A 223 -8.72 -7.32 11.99
N LEU A 224 -8.54 -6.19 12.67
CA LEU A 224 -9.63 -5.48 13.33
C LEU A 224 -10.64 -4.98 12.29
N ALA A 225 -10.17 -4.35 11.21
CA ALA A 225 -11.01 -3.94 10.10
C ALA A 225 -11.81 -5.12 9.52
N GLN A 226 -11.18 -6.29 9.37
CA GLN A 226 -11.85 -7.50 8.89
C GLN A 226 -13.03 -7.92 9.80
N ASN A 227 -12.88 -7.83 11.12
CA ASN A 227 -13.96 -8.15 12.06
C ASN A 227 -15.14 -7.18 11.89
N ASP A 228 -14.86 -5.87 11.81
CA ASP A 228 -15.89 -4.86 11.59
C ASP A 228 -16.58 -5.03 10.22
N MET A 229 -15.84 -5.43 9.18
CA MET A 229 -16.42 -5.79 7.88
C MET A 229 -17.34 -7.00 7.98
N ALA A 230 -17.01 -7.99 8.80
CA ALA A 230 -17.85 -9.16 9.04
C ALA A 230 -19.14 -8.78 9.79
N ASP A 231 -19.05 -7.89 10.78
CA ASP A 231 -20.22 -7.35 11.48
C ASP A 231 -21.14 -6.56 10.55
N ALA A 232 -20.56 -5.70 9.70
CA ALA A 232 -21.31 -4.99 8.67
C ALA A 232 -22.00 -5.97 7.70
N HIS A 233 -21.30 -7.01 7.25
CA HIS A 233 -21.87 -8.06 6.40
C HIS A 233 -23.03 -8.79 7.08
N GLY A 234 -22.90 -9.10 8.37
CA GLY A 234 -23.97 -9.70 9.18
C GLY A 234 -25.21 -8.81 9.27
N ALA A 235 -25.02 -7.51 9.51
CA ALA A 235 -26.11 -6.54 9.56
C ALA A 235 -26.82 -6.39 8.19
N LEU A 236 -26.06 -6.29 7.10
CA LEU A 236 -26.60 -6.21 5.74
C LEU A 236 -27.36 -7.49 5.35
N THR A 237 -26.81 -8.67 5.70
CA THR A 237 -27.46 -9.95 5.46
C THR A 237 -28.78 -10.06 6.22
N LYS A 238 -28.79 -9.65 7.50
CA LYS A 238 -30.02 -9.61 8.30
C LYS A 238 -31.07 -8.69 7.70
N ALA A 239 -30.67 -7.51 7.21
CA ALA A 239 -31.58 -6.59 6.52
C ALA A 239 -32.13 -7.22 5.24
N LYS A 240 -31.29 -7.89 4.45
CA LYS A 240 -31.69 -8.60 3.22
C LYS A 240 -32.70 -9.71 3.47
N THR A 241 -32.54 -10.47 4.56
CA THR A 241 -33.38 -11.65 4.83
C THR A 241 -34.66 -11.33 5.60
N THR A 242 -34.74 -10.18 6.25
CA THR A 242 -35.93 -9.80 7.03
C THR A 242 -36.97 -9.15 6.12
N THR A 243 -38.08 -9.85 5.87
CA THR A 243 -39.15 -9.35 4.97
C THR A 243 -40.37 -8.81 5.70
N THR A 244 -40.45 -8.98 7.02
CA THR A 244 -41.64 -8.65 7.83
C THR A 244 -41.60 -7.26 8.45
N GLN A 245 -40.43 -6.63 8.51
CA GLN A 245 -40.24 -5.30 9.09
C GLN A 245 -38.98 -4.64 8.51
N SER A 246 -38.98 -3.32 8.44
CA SER A 246 -37.79 -2.58 7.99
C SER A 246 -36.69 -2.65 9.04
N ILE A 247 -35.48 -3.00 8.61
CA ILE A 247 -34.29 -3.06 9.46
C ILE A 247 -33.43 -1.83 9.19
N SER A 248 -33.02 -1.11 10.24
CA SER A 248 -32.06 0.00 10.12
C SER A 248 -30.70 -0.52 9.63
N LEU A 249 -30.08 0.22 8.71
CA LEU A 249 -28.71 -0.03 8.23
C LEU A 249 -27.64 0.69 9.06
N ASP A 250 -28.02 1.44 10.10
CA ASP A 250 -27.07 2.16 10.98
C ASP A 250 -26.01 1.26 11.63
N PRO A 251 -26.32 0.01 12.06
CA PRO A 251 -25.29 -0.89 12.55
C PRO A 251 -24.23 -1.20 11.48
N ALA A 252 -24.66 -1.42 10.23
CA ALA A 252 -23.74 -1.69 9.13
C ALA A 252 -22.84 -0.48 8.82
N THR A 253 -23.40 0.73 8.76
CA THR A 253 -22.61 1.95 8.48
C THR A 253 -21.64 2.31 9.60
N LYS A 254 -21.98 2.00 10.86
CA LYS A 254 -21.07 2.15 12.01
C LYS A 254 -19.88 1.20 11.89
N SER A 255 -20.13 -0.10 11.74
CA SER A 255 -19.05 -1.08 11.56
C SER A 255 -18.20 -0.78 10.32
N GLN A 256 -18.81 -0.36 9.20
CA GLN A 256 -18.05 0.07 8.02
C GLN A 256 -17.15 1.27 8.29
N THR A 257 -17.57 2.21 9.15
CA THR A 257 -16.75 3.37 9.54
C THR A 257 -15.57 2.94 10.40
N THR A 258 -15.79 2.09 11.40
CA THR A 258 -14.71 1.57 12.25
C THR A 258 -13.71 0.74 11.43
N ALA A 259 -14.19 -0.06 10.47
CA ALA A 259 -13.33 -0.76 9.53
C ALA A 259 -12.42 0.21 8.74
N ILE A 260 -12.97 1.32 8.24
CA ILE A 260 -12.22 2.36 7.51
C ILE A 260 -11.12 2.95 8.40
N GLU A 261 -11.43 3.30 9.65
CA GLU A 261 -10.46 3.85 10.61
C GLU A 261 -9.28 2.89 10.86
N HIS A 262 -9.56 1.59 10.97
CA HIS A 262 -8.54 0.57 11.11
C HIS A 262 -7.66 0.42 9.85
N LEU A 263 -8.25 0.45 8.65
CA LEU A 263 -7.49 0.44 7.40
C LEU A 263 -6.57 1.67 7.26
N GLU A 264 -7.03 2.85 7.69
CA GLU A 264 -6.22 4.07 7.72
C GLU A 264 -5.03 3.96 8.69
N LYS A 265 -5.25 3.41 9.90
CA LYS A 265 -4.17 3.15 10.86
C LYS A 265 -3.16 2.13 10.32
N ALA A 266 -3.63 1.08 9.64
CA ALA A 266 -2.76 0.13 8.98
C ALA A 266 -1.87 0.81 7.93
N LEU A 267 -2.42 1.72 7.11
CA LEU A 267 -1.62 2.50 6.16
C LEU A 267 -0.60 3.40 6.86
N GLN A 268 -0.97 4.03 7.99
CA GLN A 268 -0.05 4.86 8.77
C GLN A 268 1.17 4.07 9.28
N HIS A 269 0.99 2.81 9.67
CA HIS A 269 2.10 1.96 10.08
C HIS A 269 3.04 1.61 8.92
N LEU A 270 2.53 1.51 7.70
CA LEU A 270 3.32 1.14 6.51
C LEU A 270 4.00 2.32 5.83
N GLN A 271 3.60 3.55 6.13
CA GLN A 271 4.24 4.74 5.58
C GLN A 271 5.59 5.00 6.29
N PRO A 272 6.68 5.22 5.54
CA PRO A 272 7.96 5.55 6.15
C PRO A 272 7.82 6.85 6.96
N PRO A 273 8.37 6.91 8.19
CA PRO A 273 8.31 8.13 8.99
C PRO A 273 8.97 9.26 8.20
N PRO A 274 8.41 10.49 8.23
CA PRO A 274 9.02 11.63 7.55
C PRO A 274 10.46 11.78 8.05
N PRO A 275 11.43 12.10 7.15
CA PRO A 275 12.81 12.28 7.56
C PRO A 275 12.85 13.33 8.66
N LYS A 276 13.36 12.94 9.84
CA LYS A 276 13.61 13.88 10.93
C LYS A 276 14.54 14.93 10.36
N LYS A 277 14.08 16.19 10.30
CA LYS A 277 14.97 17.33 10.06
C LYS A 277 15.98 17.29 11.21
N ASN A 278 17.23 17.00 10.91
CA ASN A 278 18.31 17.09 11.88
C ASN A 278 18.32 18.51 12.44
N ASP A 279 18.11 18.62 13.75
CA ASP A 279 18.29 19.84 14.56
C ASP A 279 19.78 20.07 14.89
N ASP A 280 20.70 19.63 14.03
CA ASP A 280 22.15 19.79 14.23
C ASP A 280 22.69 21.18 13.81
N ASP A 281 21.85 22.04 13.22
CA ASP A 281 22.25 23.38 12.74
C ASP A 281 22.28 24.46 13.85
N LYS A 282 22.20 24.06 15.14
CA LYS A 282 22.20 25.00 16.28
C LYS A 282 23.47 25.06 17.11
N ASN A 283 24.45 24.18 16.89
CA ASN A 283 25.64 24.13 17.75
C ASN A 283 26.94 24.72 17.16
N ASP A 284 26.97 25.08 15.86
CA ASP A 284 28.18 25.64 15.23
C ASP A 284 28.31 27.18 15.28
N LYS A 285 27.44 27.87 16.04
CA LYS A 285 27.46 29.34 16.16
C LYS A 285 28.04 29.89 17.45
N GLN A 286 28.58 29.06 18.34
CA GLN A 286 29.05 29.55 19.66
C GLN A 286 30.57 29.60 19.86
N ASP A 287 31.38 29.11 18.91
CA ASP A 287 32.86 29.11 19.04
C ASP A 287 33.60 30.13 18.14
N GLN A 288 32.89 31.01 17.43
CA GLN A 288 33.53 32.01 16.54
C GLN A 288 33.59 33.45 17.09
N ASP A 289 33.17 33.69 18.34
CA ASP A 289 33.07 35.03 18.94
C ASP A 289 34.17 35.37 19.97
N LYS A 290 35.33 34.68 19.93
CA LYS A 290 36.43 34.91 20.88
C LYS A 290 37.78 35.32 20.30
N GLN A 291 37.87 35.72 19.02
CA GLN A 291 39.18 36.04 18.44
C GLN A 291 39.38 37.41 17.78
N ASP A 292 38.50 38.40 17.97
CA ASP A 292 38.76 39.76 17.49
C ASP A 292 38.55 40.83 18.58
N GLN A 293 39.60 41.04 19.37
CA GLN A 293 39.83 42.27 20.12
C GLN A 293 41.27 42.75 19.88
N GLN A 294 41.45 43.71 18.96
CA GLN A 294 42.38 44.85 19.07
C GLN A 294 42.21 45.84 17.89
N GLN A 295 41.50 46.95 18.17
CA GLN A 295 41.64 48.39 17.78
C GLN A 295 42.37 48.85 16.47
N PRO A 296 42.19 50.12 16.00
CA PRO A 296 41.07 51.08 16.09
C PRO A 296 40.70 51.85 14.76
N GLN A 297 39.57 52.58 14.81
CA GLN A 297 38.96 53.68 13.97
C GLN A 297 39.86 54.64 13.13
N PRO A 298 39.35 55.54 12.21
CA PRO A 298 38.01 56.21 12.17
C PRO A 298 37.32 56.53 10.78
N GLU A 299 35.98 56.72 10.82
CA GLU A 299 35.04 57.69 10.17
C GLU A 299 35.18 58.25 8.71
N PRO A 300 34.17 58.96 8.13
CA PRO A 300 32.73 58.67 7.95
C PRO A 300 32.21 59.05 6.53
N LYS A 301 31.00 58.62 6.13
CA LYS A 301 29.97 59.40 5.35
C LYS A 301 28.84 58.52 4.79
N GLN A 302 27.64 58.72 5.37
CA GLN A 302 26.34 59.12 4.76
C GLN A 302 25.81 58.51 3.44
N PRO A 303 24.47 58.61 3.20
CA PRO A 303 23.59 57.46 2.96
C PRO A 303 23.19 57.34 1.48
N GLU A 304 22.90 56.13 1.01
CA GLU A 304 22.05 55.99 -0.18
C GLU A 304 21.38 54.62 -0.27
N ASP A 305 20.14 54.72 -0.76
CA ASP A 305 19.14 53.70 -0.95
C ASP A 305 19.54 52.60 -1.95
N ASP A 306 18.77 51.53 -1.81
CA ASP A 306 18.32 50.60 -2.85
C ASP A 306 19.23 49.44 -3.32
N LYS A 307 18.60 48.26 -3.19
CA LYS A 307 18.79 47.01 -3.94
C LYS A 307 20.20 46.43 -4.01
N GLN A 308 20.39 45.28 -3.35
CA GLN A 308 20.68 44.05 -4.10
C GLN A 308 20.56 42.76 -3.30
N GLN A 309 19.83 41.82 -3.92
CA GLN A 309 20.09 40.39 -4.01
C GLN A 309 20.15 39.56 -2.72
N GLN A 310 18.98 39.10 -2.28
CA GLN A 310 18.87 37.79 -1.65
C GLN A 310 19.13 36.69 -2.69
N GLN A 311 20.39 36.26 -2.79
CA GLN A 311 20.75 34.92 -3.28
C GLN A 311 20.33 33.89 -2.23
N GLY A 312 19.03 33.69 -2.08
CA GLY A 312 18.49 32.50 -1.44
C GLY A 312 18.29 31.42 -2.49
N GLY A 313 18.85 30.22 -2.27
CA GLY A 313 18.61 29.06 -3.13
C GLY A 313 17.11 28.77 -3.30
N PRO A 314 16.71 27.95 -4.29
CA PRO A 314 15.30 27.74 -4.65
C PRO A 314 14.37 27.42 -3.46
N GLY A 315 14.88 26.75 -2.42
CA GLY A 315 14.14 26.43 -1.20
C GLY A 315 13.89 27.60 -0.23
N GLN A 316 14.70 28.67 -0.26
CA GLN A 316 14.48 29.85 0.59
C GLN A 316 13.40 30.77 0.00
N LYS A 317 13.35 30.91 -1.33
CA LYS A 317 12.30 31.66 -2.02
C LYS A 317 10.90 31.10 -1.74
N ALA A 318 10.78 29.77 -1.73
CA ALA A 318 9.51 29.11 -1.41
C ALA A 318 9.05 29.39 0.03
N ARG A 319 9.98 29.45 1.00
CA ARG A 319 9.63 29.78 2.39
C ARG A 319 9.24 31.25 2.55
N ASP A 320 9.93 32.17 1.89
CA ASP A 320 9.61 33.59 1.98
C ASP A 320 8.29 33.93 1.28
N GLU A 321 7.98 33.28 0.16
CA GLU A 321 6.66 33.42 -0.50
C GLU A 321 5.52 32.87 0.36
N ASP A 322 5.73 31.75 1.05
CA ASP A 322 4.69 31.14 1.90
C ASP A 322 4.46 31.96 3.18
N ALA A 323 5.52 32.50 3.78
CA ALA A 323 5.42 33.44 4.90
C ALA A 323 4.68 34.73 4.51
N LYS A 324 4.94 35.23 3.29
CA LYS A 324 4.24 36.42 2.77
C LYS A 324 2.77 36.15 2.49
N ARG A 325 2.41 34.95 1.99
CA ARG A 325 1.01 34.52 1.81
C ARG A 325 0.26 34.36 3.13
N GLN A 326 0.92 33.83 4.16
CA GLN A 326 0.31 33.72 5.49
C GLN A 326 0.01 35.10 6.10
N LYS A 327 0.94 36.05 5.99
CA LYS A 327 0.75 37.41 6.50
C LYS A 327 -0.40 38.13 5.77
N ALA A 328 -0.47 38.02 4.44
CA ALA A 328 -1.57 38.60 3.66
C ALA A 328 -2.96 38.00 4.02
N ARG A 329 -3.03 36.73 4.42
CA ARG A 329 -4.27 36.10 4.88
C ARG A 329 -4.72 36.55 6.27
N GLN A 330 -3.78 36.93 7.14
CA GLN A 330 -4.12 37.50 8.44
C GLN A 330 -4.64 38.93 8.30
N ASP A 331 -4.05 39.73 7.42
CA ASP A 331 -4.49 41.12 7.19
C ASP A 331 -5.90 41.17 6.58
N GLN A 332 -6.26 40.24 5.69
CA GLN A 332 -7.63 40.15 5.12
C GLN A 332 -8.72 39.68 6.10
N LYS A 333 -8.37 39.13 7.26
CA LYS A 333 -9.35 38.63 8.23
C LYS A 333 -9.76 39.67 9.28
N SER A 334 -9.25 40.90 9.17
CA SER A 334 -9.39 41.96 10.16
C SER A 334 -10.28 43.12 9.73
N GLU A 335 -10.93 43.07 8.56
CA GLU A 335 -11.93 44.09 8.19
C GLU A 335 -13.26 43.76 8.89
N PRO A 336 -13.71 44.58 9.85
CA PRO A 336 -15.04 44.44 10.43
C PRO A 336 -16.06 44.81 9.34
N VAL A 337 -16.95 43.88 9.01
CA VAL A 337 -18.08 44.18 8.14
C VAL A 337 -19.09 44.95 8.98
N ASP A 338 -19.14 46.27 8.81
CA ASP A 338 -20.19 47.10 9.37
C ASP A 338 -21.54 46.65 8.78
N GLN A 339 -22.40 46.10 9.64
CA GLN A 339 -23.77 45.73 9.33
C GLN A 339 -24.63 47.01 9.27
N ASP A 340 -24.95 47.45 8.06
CA ASP A 340 -25.92 48.51 7.80
C ASP A 340 -27.06 47.96 6.94
N TRP A 341 -28.02 47.25 7.56
CA TRP A 341 -29.47 47.21 7.26
C TRP A 341 -30.20 46.15 8.11
#